data_AF-A0A1F6AH51-F1
#
_entry.id   AF-A0A1F6AH51-F1
#
_cell.length_a   1.000
_cell.length_b   1.000
_cell.length_c   1.000
_cell.angle_alpha   90.00
_cell.angle_beta   90.00
_cell.angle_gamma   90.00
#
_symmetry.space_group_name_H-M   'P 1'
#
loop_
_entity.id
_entity.type
_entity.pdbx_description
1 polymer ?
#
loop_
_entity_poly.entity_id
_entity_poly.type
_entity_poly.pdbx_seq_one_letter_code
_entity_poly.pdbx_strand_id
1 'polypeptide(L)'
;MRKILDYFTWGFLLLFAVPSVLIVASWNALPGNVLYPTKLALESTLLFLAKPSYAASGALNVKYTERRFGEVKRLLSDKQSIEGLPYLEKQVAVTKAVIDRAPNRTAKKQLAQTYLVTLKTVAQELEQQRTEITSRPQQMPTPIPTPTPFFTPQIVVSTPTPTSTQSIIQEPETEDTIQEEISDTQETIEETIEELEKITETDDEDLEEENDSNDNNPQGMGSQGQGQGQGQGQGQGQGNDN
;
A
#
# COMPACT_ATOMS: atom_id res chain seq x y z
N MET A 1 41.61 -0.82 -20.97
CA MET A 1 40.74 -0.81 -19.77
C MET A 1 39.92 0.48 -19.62
N ARG A 2 40.44 1.68 -19.91
CA ARG A 2 39.68 2.95 -19.78
C ARG A 2 38.34 2.97 -20.51
N LYS A 3 38.28 2.48 -21.76
CA LYS A 3 37.03 2.45 -22.55
C LYS A 3 35.93 1.55 -21.96
N ILE A 4 36.30 0.39 -21.39
CA ILE A 4 35.33 -0.53 -20.74
C ILE A 4 34.81 0.07 -19.44
N LEU A 5 35.67 0.76 -18.69
CA LEU A 5 35.27 1.51 -17.51
C LEU A 5 34.33 2.66 -17.89
N ASP A 6 34.59 3.40 -18.97
CA ASP A 6 33.69 4.45 -19.48
C ASP A 6 32.32 3.90 -19.91
N TYR A 7 32.26 2.75 -20.59
CA TYR A 7 30.99 2.11 -20.95
C TYR A 7 30.24 1.57 -19.73
N PHE A 8 30.96 1.06 -18.71
CA PHE A 8 30.35 0.67 -17.45
C PHE A 8 29.82 1.88 -16.68
N THR A 9 30.57 2.98 -16.64
CA THR A 9 30.12 4.22 -15.98
C THR A 9 28.93 4.82 -16.72
N TRP A 10 28.95 4.92 -18.05
CA TRP A 10 27.79 5.38 -18.84
C TRP A 10 26.59 4.44 -18.76
N GLY A 11 26.82 3.13 -18.77
CA GLY A 11 25.78 2.12 -18.58
C GLY A 11 25.15 2.21 -17.19
N PHE A 12 25.96 2.39 -16.14
CA PHE A 12 25.50 2.63 -14.78
C PHE A 12 24.75 3.96 -14.68
N LEU A 13 25.26 5.03 -15.27
CA LEU A 13 24.61 6.34 -15.25
C LEU A 13 23.25 6.30 -15.95
N LEU A 14 23.13 5.65 -17.10
CA LEU A 14 21.84 5.45 -17.78
C LEU A 14 20.90 4.54 -17.00
N LEU A 15 21.42 3.46 -16.40
CA LEU A 15 20.64 2.52 -15.61
C LEU A 15 20.02 3.18 -14.37
N PHE A 16 20.73 4.11 -13.73
CA PHE A 16 20.27 4.77 -12.51
C PHE A 16 19.63 6.15 -12.75
N ALA A 17 20.03 6.91 -13.77
CA ALA A 17 19.50 8.26 -14.00
C ALA A 17 18.02 8.24 -14.40
N VAL A 18 17.61 7.32 -15.28
CA VAL A 18 16.21 7.22 -15.72
C VAL A 18 15.25 6.95 -14.55
N PRO A 19 15.46 5.92 -13.71
CA PRO A 19 14.58 5.71 -12.55
C PRO A 19 14.67 6.86 -11.53
N SER A 20 15.85 7.45 -11.30
CA SER A 20 15.97 8.61 -10.40
C SER A 20 15.16 9.83 -10.85
N VAL A 21 15.20 10.17 -12.15
CA VAL A 21 14.40 11.28 -12.69
C VAL A 21 12.91 11.01 -12.57
N LEU A 22 12.47 9.79 -12.86
CA LEU A 22 11.06 9.40 -12.74
C LEU A 22 10.57 9.49 -11.29
N ILE A 23 11.37 9.02 -10.32
CA ILE A 23 11.04 9.11 -8.88
C ILE A 23 10.82 10.56 -8.47
N VAL A 24 11.75 11.46 -8.81
CA VAL A 24 11.66 12.88 -8.43
C VAL A 24 10.47 13.55 -9.11
N ALA A 25 10.26 13.28 -10.40
CA ALA A 25 9.18 13.88 -11.18
C ALA A 25 7.78 13.43 -10.69
N SER A 26 7.63 12.17 -10.28
CA SER A 26 6.33 11.64 -9.82
C SER A 26 6.08 11.81 -8.32
N TRP A 27 7.08 12.20 -7.53
CA TRP A 27 6.98 12.24 -6.06
C TRP A 27 5.80 13.10 -5.56
N ASN A 28 5.64 14.29 -6.16
CA ASN A 28 4.58 15.25 -5.85
C ASN A 28 3.35 15.14 -6.77
N ALA A 29 3.28 14.11 -7.61
CA ALA A 29 2.08 13.89 -8.41
C ALA A 29 0.89 13.58 -7.48
N LEU A 30 -0.20 14.32 -7.67
CA LEU A 30 -1.50 14.07 -7.06
C LEU A 30 -2.38 13.32 -8.07
N PRO A 31 -3.46 12.65 -7.61
CA PRO A 31 -4.56 12.26 -8.48
C PRO A 31 -4.94 13.36 -9.47
N GLY A 32 -5.32 12.97 -10.68
CA GLY A 32 -5.57 13.88 -11.82
C GLY A 32 -4.32 14.35 -12.57
N ASN A 33 -3.11 14.27 -11.98
CA ASN A 33 -1.89 14.67 -12.67
C ASN A 33 -1.38 13.58 -13.65
N VAL A 34 -0.82 14.01 -14.79
CA VAL A 34 -0.29 13.11 -15.84
C VAL A 34 0.82 12.14 -15.36
N LEU A 35 1.56 12.52 -14.31
CA LEU A 35 2.63 11.68 -13.74
C LEU A 35 2.15 10.77 -12.61
N TYR A 36 0.88 10.87 -12.19
CA TYR A 36 0.35 10.07 -11.11
C TYR A 36 0.35 8.56 -11.40
N PRO A 37 0.02 8.09 -12.62
CA PRO A 37 0.18 6.67 -12.97
C PRO A 37 1.62 6.18 -12.82
N THR A 38 2.61 7.04 -13.10
CA THR A 38 4.03 6.70 -12.92
C THR A 38 4.36 6.52 -11.44
N LYS A 39 3.82 7.37 -10.57
CA LYS A 39 3.94 7.22 -9.11
C LYS A 39 3.41 5.87 -8.64
N LEU A 40 2.19 5.51 -9.07
CA LEU A 40 1.57 4.22 -8.73
C LEU A 40 2.38 3.02 -9.25
N ALA A 41 2.97 3.12 -10.44
CA ALA A 41 3.82 2.07 -11.00
C ALA A 41 5.12 1.88 -10.19
N LEU A 42 5.76 2.97 -9.76
CA LEU A 42 6.95 2.91 -8.90
C LEU A 42 6.62 2.29 -7.55
N GLU A 43 5.49 2.69 -6.95
CA GLU A 43 5.02 2.10 -5.69
C GLU A 43 4.70 0.60 -5.83
N SER A 44 4.05 0.20 -6.92
CA SER A 44 3.79 -1.21 -7.22
C SER A 44 5.09 -2.01 -7.38
N THR A 45 6.12 -1.39 -7.95
CA THR A 45 7.46 -2.00 -8.10
C THR A 45 8.13 -2.18 -6.74
N LEU A 46 8.07 -1.18 -5.86
CA LEU A 46 8.60 -1.28 -4.50
C LEU A 46 7.88 -2.37 -3.71
N LEU A 47 6.55 -2.44 -3.81
CA LEU A 47 5.77 -3.52 -3.20
C LEU A 47 6.17 -4.88 -3.74
N PHE A 48 6.34 -5.02 -5.05
CA PHE A 48 6.79 -6.26 -5.67
C PHE A 48 8.13 -6.74 -5.09
N LEU A 49 9.10 -5.83 -4.93
CA LEU A 49 10.40 -6.14 -4.34
C LEU A 49 10.30 -6.50 -2.85
N ALA A 50 9.33 -5.94 -2.13
CA ALA A 50 9.11 -6.20 -0.71
C ALA A 50 8.30 -7.49 -0.44
N LYS A 51 7.63 -8.08 -1.44
CA LYS A 51 6.77 -9.28 -1.28
C LYS A 51 7.39 -10.43 -0.49
N PRO A 52 8.70 -10.78 -0.63
CA PRO A 52 9.29 -11.88 0.14
C PRO A 52 9.28 -11.66 1.66
N SER A 53 9.14 -10.42 2.10
CA SER A 53 9.11 -10.06 3.52
C SER A 53 7.75 -9.46 3.88
N TYR A 54 6.96 -10.19 4.66
CA TYR A 54 5.70 -9.71 5.22
C TYR A 54 5.86 -8.37 5.95
N ALA A 55 6.90 -8.22 6.80
CA ALA A 55 7.14 -6.99 7.55
C ALA A 55 7.38 -5.78 6.62
N ALA A 56 8.30 -5.92 5.65
CA ALA A 56 8.56 -4.88 4.64
C ALA A 56 7.32 -4.52 3.80
N SER A 57 6.59 -5.53 3.29
CA SER A 57 5.37 -5.29 2.52
C SER A 57 4.30 -4.60 3.37
N GLY A 58 4.10 -5.04 4.61
CA GLY A 58 3.18 -4.43 5.57
C GLY A 58 3.53 -2.97 5.84
N ALA A 59 4.79 -2.69 6.18
CA ALA A 59 5.29 -1.34 6.45
C ALA A 59 5.11 -0.41 5.23
N LEU A 60 5.36 -0.89 4.01
CA LEU A 60 5.13 -0.09 2.80
C LEU A 60 3.64 0.24 2.61
N ASN A 61 2.74 -0.71 2.84
CA ASN A 61 1.30 -0.47 2.71
C ASN A 61 0.79 0.56 3.72
N VAL A 62 1.25 0.48 4.98
CA VAL A 62 0.97 1.51 5.99
C VAL A 62 1.46 2.88 5.52
N LYS A 63 2.68 2.97 4.97
CA LYS A 63 3.22 4.22 4.43
C LYS A 63 2.49 4.74 3.20
N TYR A 64 1.93 3.86 2.39
CA TYR A 64 1.09 4.29 1.27
C TYR A 64 -0.25 4.83 1.76
N THR A 65 -0.86 4.30 2.83
CA THR A 65 -2.04 4.92 3.45
C THR A 65 -1.74 6.35 3.89
N GLU A 66 -0.66 6.57 4.64
CA GLU A 66 -0.24 7.92 5.07
C GLU A 66 -0.07 8.86 3.86
N ARG A 67 0.55 8.36 2.79
CA ARG A 67 0.78 9.13 1.57
C ARG A 67 -0.51 9.49 0.85
N ARG A 68 -1.43 8.53 0.68
CA ARG A 68 -2.73 8.75 0.03
C ARG A 68 -3.54 9.77 0.83
N PHE A 69 -3.50 9.69 2.16
CA PHE A 69 -4.12 10.69 3.00
C PHE A 69 -3.48 12.08 2.85
N GLY A 70 -2.14 12.17 2.78
CA GLY A 70 -1.46 13.43 2.49
C GLY A 70 -1.85 14.04 1.13
N GLU A 71 -2.18 13.22 0.14
CA GLU A 71 -2.71 13.68 -1.15
C GLU A 71 -4.15 14.19 -1.03
N VAL A 72 -5.01 13.49 -0.27
CA VAL A 72 -6.37 13.95 0.05
C VAL A 72 -6.32 15.33 0.69
N LYS A 73 -5.51 15.53 1.73
CA LYS A 73 -5.37 16.84 2.39
C LYS A 73 -5.01 17.95 1.40
N ARG A 74 -4.05 17.70 0.51
CA ARG A 74 -3.64 18.68 -0.52
C ARG A 74 -4.74 18.94 -1.52
N LEU A 75 -5.46 17.90 -1.97
CA LEU A 75 -6.55 18.06 -2.95
C LEU A 75 -7.75 18.79 -2.35
N LEU A 76 -8.14 18.48 -1.11
CA LEU A 76 -9.22 19.17 -0.41
C LEU A 76 -8.85 20.63 -0.13
N SER A 77 -7.65 20.90 0.40
CA SER A 77 -7.20 22.24 0.76
C SER A 77 -6.94 23.14 -0.46
N ASP A 78 -6.19 22.63 -1.45
CA ASP A 78 -5.70 23.44 -2.58
C ASP A 78 -6.71 23.53 -3.72
N LYS A 79 -7.54 22.49 -3.91
CA LYS A 79 -8.38 22.34 -5.11
C LYS A 79 -9.86 22.05 -4.81
N GLN A 80 -10.25 21.86 -3.55
CA GLN A 80 -11.60 21.39 -3.19
C GLN A 80 -12.02 20.15 -4.00
N SER A 81 -11.09 19.21 -4.14
CA SER A 81 -11.27 18.04 -4.99
C SER A 81 -11.31 16.76 -4.17
N ILE A 82 -12.30 15.92 -4.46
CA ILE A 82 -12.50 14.59 -3.86
C ILE A 82 -11.65 13.49 -4.53
N GLU A 83 -10.89 13.80 -5.60
CA GLU A 83 -10.19 12.80 -6.43
C GLU A 83 -9.24 11.88 -5.64
N GLY A 84 -8.78 12.29 -4.45
CA GLY A 84 -7.91 11.50 -3.59
C GLY A 84 -8.63 10.48 -2.72
N LEU A 85 -9.90 10.69 -2.39
CA LEU A 85 -10.66 9.88 -1.44
C LEU A 85 -10.76 8.40 -1.88
N PRO A 86 -11.10 8.08 -3.15
CA PRO A 86 -11.15 6.69 -3.60
C PRO A 86 -9.80 5.97 -3.55
N TYR A 87 -8.69 6.72 -3.70
CA TYR A 87 -7.35 6.14 -3.59
C TYR A 87 -6.95 5.86 -2.14
N LEU A 88 -7.45 6.66 -1.19
CA LEU A 88 -7.27 6.42 0.23
C LEU A 88 -8.04 5.16 0.66
N GLU A 89 -9.35 5.09 0.37
CA GLU A 89 -10.19 3.93 0.69
C GLU A 89 -9.62 2.63 0.13
N LYS A 90 -9.24 2.65 -1.15
CA LYS A 90 -8.61 1.50 -1.79
C LYS A 90 -7.33 1.08 -1.07
N GLN A 91 -6.50 2.04 -0.65
CA GLN A 91 -5.28 1.72 0.08
C GLN A 91 -5.59 1.19 1.49
N VAL A 92 -6.67 1.64 2.12
CA VAL A 92 -7.14 1.10 3.41
C VAL A 92 -7.52 -0.38 3.27
N ALA A 93 -8.36 -0.69 2.29
CA ALA A 93 -8.75 -2.06 1.98
C ALA A 93 -7.55 -2.95 1.62
N VAL A 94 -6.58 -2.44 0.84
CA VAL A 94 -5.36 -3.17 0.48
C VAL A 94 -4.50 -3.45 1.71
N THR A 95 -4.27 -2.48 2.58
CA THR A 95 -3.47 -2.67 3.80
C THR A 95 -4.13 -3.67 4.75
N LYS A 96 -5.46 -3.57 4.92
CA LYS A 96 -6.25 -4.56 5.67
C LYS A 96 -6.07 -5.97 5.10
N ALA A 97 -6.20 -6.14 3.78
CA ALA A 97 -6.00 -7.44 3.14
C ALA A 97 -4.57 -8.00 3.31
N VAL A 98 -3.55 -7.13 3.45
CA VAL A 98 -2.19 -7.56 3.80
C VAL A 98 -2.14 -8.09 5.23
N ILE A 99 -2.75 -7.38 6.18
CA ILE A 99 -2.85 -7.82 7.59
C ILE A 99 -3.58 -9.16 7.70
N ASP A 100 -4.65 -9.37 6.93
CA ASP A 100 -5.41 -10.62 6.96
C ASP A 100 -4.64 -11.83 6.43
N ARG A 101 -3.64 -11.61 5.58
CA ARG A 101 -2.76 -12.63 5.03
C ARG A 101 -1.47 -12.84 5.84
N ALA A 102 -1.44 -12.35 7.08
CA ALA A 102 -0.30 -12.51 7.97
C ALA A 102 0.12 -13.99 8.10
N PRO A 103 1.42 -14.28 8.15
CA PRO A 103 1.91 -15.65 8.24
C PRO A 103 1.64 -16.30 9.61
N ASN A 104 1.40 -15.51 10.66
CA ASN A 104 1.05 -15.98 12.00
C ASN A 104 0.34 -14.88 12.80
N ARG A 105 -0.27 -15.26 13.93
CA ARG A 105 -1.04 -14.36 14.81
C ARG A 105 -0.21 -13.20 15.35
N THR A 106 1.06 -13.43 15.72
CA THR A 106 1.96 -12.39 16.22
C THR A 106 2.22 -11.31 15.17
N ALA A 107 2.58 -11.71 13.95
CA ALA A 107 2.79 -10.79 12.83
C ALA A 107 1.50 -10.05 12.43
N LYS A 108 0.34 -10.72 12.54
CA LYS A 108 -0.97 -10.10 12.34
C LYS A 108 -1.21 -9.00 13.36
N LYS A 109 -1.11 -9.32 14.66
CA LYS A 109 -1.30 -8.37 15.78
C LYS A 109 -0.34 -7.18 15.67
N GLN A 110 0.95 -7.42 15.42
CA GLN A 110 1.96 -6.35 15.30
C GLN A 110 1.67 -5.36 14.18
N LEU A 111 1.33 -5.86 12.98
CA LEU A 111 1.01 -4.98 11.86
C LEU A 111 -0.34 -4.27 12.07
N ALA A 112 -1.34 -4.97 12.61
CA ALA A 112 -2.63 -4.39 12.97
C ALA A 112 -2.50 -3.24 13.98
N GLN A 113 -1.72 -3.42 15.05
CA GLN A 113 -1.45 -2.35 16.02
C GLN A 113 -0.77 -1.13 15.38
N THR A 114 0.25 -1.38 14.55
CA THR A 114 0.93 -0.30 13.83
C THR A 114 -0.05 0.46 12.94
N TYR A 115 -0.91 -0.28 12.24
CA TYR A 115 -1.85 0.32 11.30
C TYR A 115 -3.02 1.03 11.98
N LEU A 116 -3.50 0.54 13.12
CA LEU A 116 -4.50 1.20 13.96
C LEU A 116 -4.07 2.62 14.35
N VAL A 117 -2.79 2.79 14.75
CA VAL A 117 -2.26 4.12 15.07
C VAL A 117 -2.38 5.05 13.86
N THR A 118 -1.98 4.57 12.68
CA THR A 118 -2.09 5.34 11.43
C THR A 118 -3.55 5.69 11.12
N LEU A 119 -4.48 4.72 11.18
CA LEU A 119 -5.88 4.95 10.85
C LEU A 119 -6.57 5.91 11.82
N LYS A 120 -6.28 5.82 13.12
CA LYS A 120 -6.81 6.78 14.10
C LYS A 120 -6.36 8.21 13.80
N THR A 121 -5.10 8.40 13.40
CA THR A 121 -4.62 9.71 12.94
C THR A 121 -5.32 10.16 11.67
N VAL A 122 -5.47 9.27 10.68
CA VAL A 122 -6.16 9.59 9.42
C VAL A 122 -7.62 9.98 9.68
N ALA A 123 -8.37 9.20 10.46
CA ALA A 123 -9.77 9.48 10.80
C ALA A 123 -9.92 10.84 11.49
N GLN A 124 -9.10 11.10 12.51
CA GLN A 124 -9.13 12.35 13.25
C GLN A 124 -8.83 13.57 12.34
N GLU A 125 -7.80 13.48 11.50
CA GLU A 125 -7.43 14.58 10.62
C GLU A 125 -8.40 14.74 9.44
N LEU A 126 -9.07 13.67 8.99
CA LEU A 126 -10.09 13.73 7.94
C LEU A 126 -11.36 14.43 8.46
N GLU A 127 -11.80 14.14 9.68
CA GLU A 127 -12.89 14.87 10.35
C GLU A 127 -12.53 16.35 10.55
N GLN A 128 -11.26 16.66 10.85
CA GLN A 128 -10.81 18.06 10.89
C GLN A 128 -10.96 18.74 9.53
N GLN A 129 -10.54 18.10 8.44
CA GLN A 129 -10.74 18.65 7.09
C GLN A 129 -12.22 18.88 6.78
N ARG A 130 -13.09 17.96 7.19
CA ARG A 130 -14.54 18.09 7.06
C ARG A 130 -15.07 19.37 7.73
N THR A 131 -14.73 19.58 8.99
CA THR A 131 -15.17 20.76 9.76
C THR A 131 -14.57 22.08 9.24
N GLU A 132 -13.34 22.05 8.73
CA GLU A 132 -12.67 23.20 8.12
C GLU A 132 -13.38 23.65 6.83
N ILE A 133 -13.86 22.70 6.02
CA ILE A 133 -14.60 22.97 4.79
C ILE A 133 -15.94 23.64 5.12
N THR A 134 -16.68 23.14 6.12
CA THR A 134 -17.94 23.75 6.61
C THR A 134 -17.76 25.19 7.12
N SER A 135 -16.59 25.49 7.67
CA SER A 135 -16.30 26.80 8.29
C SER A 135 -15.77 27.83 7.30
N ARG A 136 -15.54 27.47 6.03
CA ARG A 136 -14.92 28.35 5.03
C ARG A 136 -15.94 29.36 4.50
N PRO A 137 -15.66 30.69 4.54
CA PRO A 137 -16.58 31.67 3.97
C PRO A 137 -16.74 31.44 2.48
N GLN A 138 -17.98 31.24 2.03
CA GLN A 138 -18.32 31.00 0.63
C GLN A 138 -17.79 32.15 -0.23
N GLN A 139 -16.79 31.86 -1.05
CA GLN A 139 -16.40 32.76 -2.13
C GLN A 139 -17.51 32.69 -3.17
N MET A 140 -18.33 33.74 -3.27
CA MET A 140 -19.28 33.86 -4.38
C MET A 140 -18.52 33.65 -5.69
N PRO A 141 -19.03 32.82 -6.62
CA PRO A 141 -18.43 32.69 -7.93
C PRO A 141 -18.35 34.07 -8.57
N THR A 142 -17.13 34.51 -8.91
CA THR A 142 -16.95 35.76 -9.64
C THR A 142 -17.64 35.57 -11.00
N PRO A 143 -18.60 36.42 -11.40
CA PRO A 143 -19.28 36.24 -12.67
C PRO A 143 -18.26 36.24 -13.80
N ILE A 144 -18.25 35.14 -14.58
CA ILE A 144 -17.49 35.05 -15.81
C ILE A 144 -17.95 36.20 -16.72
N PRO A 145 -17.08 37.13 -17.15
CA PRO A 145 -17.48 38.13 -18.12
C PRO A 145 -17.85 37.41 -19.42
N THR A 146 -19.12 37.49 -19.81
CA THR A 146 -19.61 37.02 -21.10
C THR A 146 -18.72 37.60 -22.22
N PRO A 147 -18.06 36.78 -23.05
CA PRO A 147 -17.25 37.30 -24.13
C PRO A 147 -18.15 38.07 -25.11
N THR A 148 -17.92 39.37 -25.20
CA THR A 148 -18.61 40.25 -26.15
C THR A 148 -18.15 39.87 -27.56
N PRO A 149 -19.03 39.55 -28.52
CA PRO A 149 -18.60 39.24 -29.87
C PRO A 149 -18.08 40.52 -30.55
N PHE A 150 -16.77 40.65 -30.68
CA PHE A 150 -16.14 41.65 -31.54
C PHE A 150 -16.22 41.17 -32.99
N PHE A 151 -17.06 41.81 -33.80
CA PHE A 151 -17.01 41.72 -35.25
C PHE A 151 -15.95 42.68 -35.77
N THR A 152 -14.91 42.17 -36.44
CA THR A 152 -14.02 42.96 -37.30
C THR A 152 -13.66 42.10 -38.53
N PRO A 153 -13.73 42.63 -39.77
CA PRO A 153 -13.48 41.82 -40.95
C PRO A 153 -11.98 41.79 -41.33
N GLN A 154 -11.56 40.64 -41.89
CA GLN A 154 -10.32 40.37 -42.66
C GLN A 154 -9.04 40.20 -41.81
N ILE A 155 -8.06 39.32 -42.08
CA ILE A 155 -7.44 38.79 -43.31
C ILE A 155 -6.88 37.38 -43.00
N VAL A 156 -6.97 36.44 -43.94
CA VAL A 156 -6.42 35.08 -43.81
C VAL A 156 -4.90 35.10 -43.98
N VAL A 157 -4.15 34.90 -42.90
CA VAL A 157 -2.73 34.51 -42.95
C VAL A 157 -2.55 33.28 -42.08
N SER A 158 -2.31 32.14 -42.73
CA SER A 158 -2.04 30.86 -42.08
C SER A 158 -0.73 30.94 -41.30
N THR A 159 -0.85 31.08 -39.98
CA THR A 159 0.25 30.93 -39.02
C THR A 159 -0.04 29.67 -38.20
N PRO A 160 0.89 28.73 -38.01
CA PRO A 160 0.61 27.53 -37.21
C PRO A 160 0.35 27.97 -35.76
N THR A 161 -0.91 27.83 -35.35
CA THR A 161 -1.39 28.10 -34.01
C THR A 161 -0.65 27.20 -33.01
N PRO A 162 -0.07 27.74 -31.92
CA PRO A 162 0.30 26.89 -30.80
C PRO A 162 -1.00 26.28 -30.26
N THR A 163 -1.11 24.95 -30.33
CA THR A 163 -2.17 24.17 -29.69
C THR A 163 -2.18 24.54 -28.22
N SER A 164 -3.10 25.43 -27.84
CA SER A 164 -3.46 25.66 -26.45
C SER A 164 -4.02 24.34 -25.95
N THR A 165 -3.23 23.61 -25.17
CA THR A 165 -3.73 22.55 -24.29
C THR A 165 -4.92 23.15 -23.55
N GLN A 166 -6.12 22.70 -23.87
CA GLN A 166 -7.30 22.97 -23.05
C GLN A 166 -6.94 22.45 -21.67
N SER A 167 -6.64 23.38 -20.76
CA SER A 167 -6.70 23.10 -19.34
C SER A 167 -8.15 22.68 -19.12
N ILE A 168 -8.38 21.38 -18.91
CA ILE A 168 -9.64 20.90 -18.37
C ILE A 168 -9.76 21.62 -17.04
N ILE A 169 -10.54 22.71 -17.02
CA ILE A 169 -10.93 23.37 -15.79
C ILE A 169 -11.92 22.40 -15.17
N GLN A 170 -11.42 21.55 -14.28
CA GLN A 170 -12.26 20.73 -13.43
C GLN A 170 -13.02 21.71 -12.54
N GLU A 171 -14.35 21.72 -12.69
CA GLU A 171 -15.21 22.54 -11.86
C GLU A 171 -15.01 22.11 -10.40
N PRO A 172 -14.81 23.05 -9.45
CA PRO A 172 -14.66 22.67 -8.05
C PRO A 172 -15.92 21.92 -7.59
N GLU A 173 -15.71 20.84 -6.83
CA GLU A 173 -16.81 20.06 -6.27
C GLU A 173 -17.64 20.93 -5.32
N THR A 174 -18.94 20.63 -5.22
CA THR A 174 -19.80 21.36 -4.28
C THR A 174 -19.47 20.97 -2.85
N GLU A 175 -19.70 21.89 -1.91
CA GLU A 175 -19.45 21.64 -0.48
C GLU A 175 -20.20 20.40 0.02
N ASP A 176 -21.47 20.26 -0.37
CA ASP A 176 -22.31 19.11 0.01
C ASP A 176 -21.72 17.78 -0.51
N THR A 177 -21.29 17.74 -1.76
CA THR A 177 -20.64 16.55 -2.35
C THR A 177 -19.32 16.22 -1.66
N ILE A 178 -18.50 17.24 -1.34
CA ILE A 178 -17.24 17.01 -0.62
C ILE A 178 -17.51 16.46 0.78
N GLN A 179 -18.55 16.95 1.47
CA GLN A 179 -18.94 16.49 2.80
C GLN A 179 -19.44 15.04 2.79
N GLU A 180 -20.26 14.68 1.80
CA GLU A 180 -20.78 13.32 1.61
C GLU A 180 -19.63 12.33 1.39
N GLU A 181 -18.75 12.62 0.43
CA GLU A 181 -17.61 11.75 0.10
C GLU A 181 -16.60 11.61 1.24
N ILE A 182 -16.35 12.69 2.00
CA ILE A 182 -15.51 12.60 3.21
C ILE A 182 -16.17 11.69 4.26
N SER A 183 -17.49 11.79 4.44
CA SER A 183 -18.24 10.97 5.39
C SER A 183 -18.19 9.49 5.02
N ASP A 184 -18.37 9.14 3.75
CA ASP A 184 -18.31 7.76 3.25
C ASP A 184 -16.92 7.15 3.44
N THR A 185 -15.86 7.91 3.12
CA THR A 185 -14.48 7.48 3.38
C THR A 185 -14.21 7.30 4.87
N GLN A 186 -14.77 8.17 5.72
CA GLN A 186 -14.62 8.08 7.16
C GLN A 186 -15.30 6.83 7.73
N GLU A 187 -16.52 6.50 7.28
CA GLU A 187 -17.22 5.27 7.65
C GLU A 187 -16.37 4.03 7.32
N THR A 188 -15.79 3.97 6.12
CA THR A 188 -14.89 2.88 5.71
C THR A 188 -13.67 2.75 6.63
N ILE A 189 -13.09 3.89 7.06
CA ILE A 189 -11.94 3.91 7.97
C ILE A 189 -12.36 3.45 9.37
N GLU A 190 -13.50 3.92 9.88
CA GLU A 190 -14.02 3.56 11.20
C GLU A 190 -14.37 2.07 11.28
N GLU A 191 -15.02 1.50 10.26
CA GLU A 191 -15.26 0.05 10.16
C GLU A 191 -13.94 -0.73 10.19
N THR A 192 -12.93 -0.26 9.43
CA THR A 192 -11.62 -0.90 9.43
C THR A 192 -10.93 -0.81 10.80
N ILE A 193 -11.07 0.30 11.52
CA ILE A 193 -10.54 0.45 12.88
C ILE A 193 -11.19 -0.57 13.82
N GLU A 194 -12.52 -0.68 13.83
CA GLU A 194 -13.25 -1.61 14.69
C GLU A 194 -12.80 -3.06 14.44
N GLU A 195 -12.67 -3.45 13.16
CA GLU A 195 -12.19 -4.79 12.81
C GLU A 195 -10.76 -5.06 13.27
N LEU A 196 -9.87 -4.07 13.19
CA LEU A 196 -8.49 -4.20 13.63
C LEU A 196 -8.36 -4.19 15.16
N GLU A 197 -9.20 -3.43 15.87
CA GLU A 197 -9.25 -3.44 17.34
C GLU A 197 -9.59 -4.84 17.85
N LYS A 198 -10.60 -5.50 17.25
CA LYS A 198 -10.95 -6.89 17.54
C LYS A 198 -9.75 -7.86 17.38
N ILE A 199 -8.95 -7.68 16.32
CA ILE A 199 -7.74 -8.50 16.10
C ILE A 199 -6.72 -8.30 17.23
N THR A 200 -6.61 -7.08 17.76
CA THR A 200 -5.64 -6.74 18.81
C THR A 200 -6.11 -7.05 20.23
N GLU A 201 -7.42 -7.04 20.47
CA GLU A 201 -8.04 -7.32 21.77
C GLU A 201 -8.26 -8.81 22.05
N THR A 202 -8.22 -9.66 21.02
CA THR A 202 -8.34 -11.11 21.25
C THR A 202 -7.06 -11.60 21.94
N ASP A 203 -7.10 -11.72 23.26
CA ASP A 203 -6.02 -12.21 24.12
C ASP A 203 -5.68 -13.68 23.86
N ASP A 204 -4.49 -14.07 24.32
CA ASP A 204 -3.85 -15.38 24.14
C ASP A 204 -4.42 -16.45 25.11
N GLU A 205 -5.75 -16.50 25.29
CA GLU A 205 -6.43 -17.51 26.14
C GLU A 205 -6.71 -18.85 25.43
N ASP A 206 -6.33 -19.01 24.16
CA ASP A 206 -6.32 -20.30 23.46
C ASP A 206 -4.92 -20.95 23.52
N LEU A 207 -4.25 -20.87 24.67
CA LEU A 207 -2.98 -21.57 24.95
C LEU A 207 -3.16 -22.81 25.84
N GLU A 208 -4.36 -23.39 25.93
CA GLU A 208 -4.50 -24.76 26.41
C GLU A 208 -4.40 -25.75 25.24
N GLU A 209 -3.18 -26.22 25.04
CA GLU A 209 -2.83 -27.60 24.65
C GLU A 209 -3.77 -28.32 23.67
N GLU A 210 -3.49 -28.20 22.37
CA GLU A 210 -3.58 -29.36 21.49
C GLU A 210 -2.25 -30.12 21.59
N ASN A 211 -1.97 -30.62 22.80
CA ASN A 211 -1.04 -31.74 22.96
C ASN A 211 -1.74 -32.93 22.30
N ASP A 212 -1.27 -33.27 21.09
CA ASP A 212 -1.51 -34.53 20.42
C ASP A 212 -1.14 -35.68 21.38
N SER A 213 -2.09 -36.07 22.22
CA SER A 213 -2.07 -37.32 22.95
C SER A 213 -2.28 -38.40 21.91
N ASN A 214 -1.17 -38.82 21.29
CA ASN A 214 -1.10 -40.06 20.52
C ASN A 214 -1.19 -41.23 21.51
N ASP A 215 -2.37 -41.41 22.09
CA ASP A 215 -2.77 -42.60 22.84
C ASP A 215 -3.15 -43.68 21.83
N ASN A 216 -2.12 -44.30 21.24
CA ASN A 216 -2.25 -45.55 20.53
C ASN A 216 -1.64 -46.67 21.38
N ASN A 217 -2.38 -47.07 22.41
CA ASN A 217 -2.25 -48.39 23.00
C ASN A 217 -3.60 -49.11 22.94
N PRO A 218 -3.70 -50.18 22.13
CA PRO A 218 -4.54 -51.28 22.49
C PRO A 218 -3.73 -52.57 22.63
N GLN A 219 -3.81 -53.09 23.86
CA GLN A 219 -4.03 -54.50 24.17
C GLN A 219 -2.88 -55.50 23.98
N GLY A 220 -2.42 -56.01 25.12
CA GLY A 220 -1.73 -57.29 25.18
C GLY A 220 -2.67 -58.47 24.90
N MET A 221 -2.15 -59.45 24.19
CA MET A 221 -2.40 -60.87 24.44
C MET A 221 -1.27 -61.67 23.77
N GLY A 222 -0.62 -62.53 24.54
CA GLY A 222 0.59 -63.23 24.13
C GLY A 222 0.36 -64.40 23.18
N SER A 223 1.45 -64.89 22.59
CA SER A 223 1.61 -66.32 22.32
C SER A 223 3.08 -66.65 22.09
N GLN A 224 3.41 -67.87 22.47
CA GLN A 224 4.71 -68.54 22.47
C GLN A 224 5.39 -68.57 21.10
N GLY A 225 6.73 -68.56 21.13
CA GLY A 225 7.57 -68.88 19.98
C GLY A 225 9.01 -69.14 20.40
N GLN A 226 9.28 -70.35 20.89
CA GLN A 226 10.64 -70.89 21.03
C GLN A 226 11.29 -70.99 19.65
N GLY A 227 12.57 -70.59 19.56
CA GLY A 227 13.40 -70.77 18.37
C GLY A 227 14.88 -70.67 18.72
N GLN A 228 15.43 -71.79 19.20
CA GLN A 228 16.87 -72.03 19.25
C GLN A 228 17.44 -72.19 17.84
N GLY A 229 18.68 -71.75 17.61
CA GLY A 229 19.54 -72.37 16.61
C GLY A 229 20.54 -71.47 15.89
N GLN A 230 21.82 -71.61 16.27
CA GLN A 230 23.05 -71.69 15.43
C GLN A 230 23.34 -70.50 14.48
N GLY A 231 24.51 -69.85 14.47
CA GLY A 231 25.88 -70.33 14.61
C GLY A 231 26.71 -69.79 13.43
N GLN A 232 28.04 -69.69 13.60
CA GLN A 232 29.08 -69.15 12.70
C GLN A 232 29.35 -67.63 12.88
N GLY A 233 30.55 -67.13 13.19
CA GLY A 233 31.90 -67.71 13.19
C GLY A 233 32.78 -67.00 12.16
N GLN A 234 33.99 -66.60 12.61
CA GLN A 234 35.11 -65.95 11.86
C GLN A 234 35.01 -64.41 11.78
N GLY A 235 36.07 -63.64 11.99
CA GLY A 235 37.49 -63.94 12.16
C GLY A 235 38.26 -62.64 12.42
N GLN A 236 39.45 -62.79 12.98
CA GLN A 236 40.35 -61.77 13.50
C GLN A 236 40.93 -60.84 12.43
N GLY A 237 41.33 -59.63 12.85
CA GLY A 237 42.16 -58.72 12.06
C GLY A 237 42.62 -57.52 12.90
N GLN A 238 43.64 -57.72 13.73
CA GLN A 238 44.41 -56.67 14.40
C GLN A 238 45.54 -56.16 13.49
N GLY A 239 45.85 -54.86 13.61
CA GLY A 239 47.10 -54.22 13.17
C GLY A 239 47.05 -53.64 11.75
N ASN A 240 47.53 -52.43 11.46
CA ASN A 240 48.56 -51.66 12.15
C ASN A 240 48.45 -50.17 11.76
N ASP A 241 48.93 -49.31 12.66
CA ASP A 241 49.24 -47.91 12.42
C ASP A 241 50.47 -47.72 11.50
N ASN A 242 50.52 -46.52 10.92
CA ASN A 242 51.61 -45.81 10.22
C ASN A 242 51.62 -45.85 8.68
#